data_AF-A0A817UWW3-F1
#
_entry.id   AF-A0A817UWW3-F1
#
_cell.length_a   1.000
_cell.length_b   1.000
_cell.length_c   1.000
_cell.angle_alpha   90.00
_cell.angle_beta   90.00
_cell.angle_gamma   90.00
#
_symmetry.space_group_name_H-M   'P 1'
#
loop_
_entity.id
_entity.type
_entity.pdbx_description
1 polymer ?
#
loop_
_entity_poly.entity_id
_entity_poly.type
_entity_poly.pdbx_seq_one_letter_code
_entity_poly.pdbx_strand_id
1 'polypeptide(L)'
;ITSGEYIQMSGRAGRRGKDERGIVVLIIDERMSPTTAKEIVKGKADPLNSAFKLTYNMVLNLLRVEGINPEFMLERSFYQFQHFSSIPALYEKLQTCEQQYDLIKIENEEEIARYYKLKKKLELVQDQIAIMINEPKYLLPFLQPGRLVTVSYI
;
A
#
# COMPACT_ATOMS: atom_id res chain seq x y z
N ILE A 1 11.52 -8.45 2.25
CA ILE A 1 11.01 -9.83 2.46
C ILE A 1 9.51 -9.72 2.41
N THR A 2 8.88 -10.28 1.39
CA THR A 2 7.43 -10.40 1.34
C THR A 2 6.95 -11.56 2.22
N SER A 3 5.66 -11.60 2.50
CA SER A 3 5.06 -12.72 3.24
C SER A 3 5.28 -14.06 2.53
N GLY A 4 5.17 -14.10 1.19
CA GLY A 4 5.44 -15.31 0.42
C GLY A 4 6.88 -15.80 0.56
N GLU A 5 7.86 -14.91 0.46
CA GLU A 5 9.28 -15.24 0.68
C GLU A 5 9.53 -15.74 2.11
N TYR A 6 8.93 -15.09 3.10
CA TYR A 6 9.04 -15.52 4.50
C TYR A 6 8.48 -16.92 4.70
N ILE A 7 7.31 -17.24 4.16
CA ILE A 7 6.70 -18.58 4.24
C ILE A 7 7.63 -19.63 3.60
N GLN A 8 8.23 -19.32 2.45
CA GLN A 8 9.16 -20.24 1.76
C GLN A 8 10.44 -20.52 2.57
N MET A 9 11.00 -19.49 3.21
CA MET A 9 12.21 -19.64 4.03
C MET A 9 11.90 -20.31 5.36
N SER A 10 10.88 -19.84 6.08
CA SER A 10 10.47 -20.36 7.39
C SER A 10 9.94 -21.79 7.30
N GLY A 11 9.30 -22.17 6.19
CA GLY A 11 8.82 -23.53 5.93
C GLY A 11 9.92 -24.59 5.81
N ARG A 12 11.20 -24.19 5.75
CA ARG A 12 12.34 -25.12 5.83
C ARG A 12 12.69 -25.53 7.27
N ALA A 13 12.15 -24.85 8.27
CA ALA A 13 12.42 -25.17 9.67
C ALA A 13 11.60 -26.39 10.12
N GLY A 14 12.28 -27.39 10.70
CA GLY A 14 11.69 -28.63 11.20
C GLY A 14 11.72 -29.77 10.17
N ARG A 15 12.21 -30.94 10.60
CA ARG A 15 12.34 -32.14 9.76
C ARG A 15 11.24 -33.13 10.08
N ARG A 16 10.56 -33.59 9.01
CA ARG A 16 9.46 -34.56 9.11
C ARG A 16 9.90 -35.83 9.86
N GLY A 17 9.20 -36.14 10.95
CA GLY A 17 9.43 -37.34 11.75
C GLY A 17 10.65 -37.30 12.69
N LYS A 18 11.38 -36.18 12.77
CA LYS A 18 12.53 -36.02 13.69
C LYS A 18 12.32 -34.90 14.70
N ASP A 19 11.68 -33.81 14.29
CA ASP A 19 11.48 -32.63 15.12
C ASP A 19 9.97 -32.44 15.38
N GLU A 20 9.58 -32.15 16.62
CA GLU A 20 8.16 -31.92 16.98
C GLU A 20 7.61 -30.60 16.41
N ARG A 21 8.49 -29.60 16.24
CA ARG A 21 8.15 -28.27 15.73
C ARG A 21 9.35 -27.61 15.05
N GLY A 22 9.10 -26.76 14.06
CA GLY A 22 10.09 -25.85 13.49
C GLY A 22 10.17 -24.56 14.30
N ILE A 23 11.39 -24.14 14.67
CA ILE A 23 11.62 -22.86 15.36
C ILE A 23 12.27 -21.89 14.36
N VAL A 24 11.68 -20.71 14.22
CA VAL A 24 12.16 -19.65 13.34
C VAL A 24 12.38 -18.40 14.20
N VAL A 25 13.59 -17.84 14.14
CA VAL A 25 13.97 -16.63 14.88
C VAL A 25 14.12 -15.49 13.90
N LEU A 26 13.32 -14.44 14.06
CA LEU A 26 13.39 -13.23 13.26
C LEU A 26 14.13 -12.14 14.05
N ILE A 27 15.20 -11.61 13.48
CA ILE A 27 15.91 -10.45 14.03
C ILE A 27 15.31 -9.20 13.37
N ILE A 28 14.81 -8.28 14.19
CA ILE A 28 14.10 -7.08 13.75
C ILE A 28 14.91 -5.85 14.20
N ASP A 29 15.03 -4.87 13.32
CA ASP A 29 15.62 -3.55 13.61
C ASP A 29 14.52 -2.54 13.98
N GLU A 30 14.83 -1.49 14.76
CA GLU A 30 13.88 -0.47 15.24
C GLU A 30 13.14 0.27 14.11
N ARG A 31 13.71 0.23 12.90
CA ARG A 31 13.12 0.83 11.69
C ARG A 31 11.91 0.07 11.16
N MET A 32 11.67 -1.17 11.59
CA MET A 32 10.53 -1.97 11.13
C MET A 32 9.29 -1.65 11.97
N SER A 33 8.23 -1.19 11.31
CA SER A 33 6.95 -0.96 11.99
C SER A 33 6.31 -2.28 12.45
N PRO A 34 5.57 -2.29 13.58
CA PRO A 34 4.86 -3.48 14.05
C PRO A 34 3.84 -4.02 13.03
N THR A 35 3.25 -3.13 12.21
CA THR A 35 2.31 -3.49 11.15
C THR A 35 3.00 -4.31 10.06
N THR A 36 4.14 -3.84 9.55
CA THR A 36 4.93 -4.55 8.54
C THR A 36 5.42 -5.91 9.07
N ALA A 37 5.89 -5.96 10.31
CA ALA A 37 6.33 -7.22 10.93
C ALA A 37 5.17 -8.24 11.00
N LYS A 38 3.97 -7.77 11.40
CA LYS A 38 2.76 -8.61 11.44
C LYS A 38 2.37 -9.11 10.05
N GLU A 39 2.46 -8.26 9.03
CA GLU A 39 2.17 -8.63 7.64
C GLU A 39 3.14 -9.67 7.10
N ILE A 40 4.42 -9.60 7.43
CA ILE A 40 5.41 -10.60 7.00
C ILE A 40 5.13 -11.96 7.64
N VAL A 41 4.82 -12.00 8.94
CA VAL A 41 4.66 -13.25 9.69
C VAL A 41 3.28 -13.89 9.49
N LYS A 42 2.21 -13.09 9.44
CA LYS A 42 0.81 -13.55 9.31
C LYS A 42 0.21 -13.30 7.94
N GLY A 43 1.00 -12.80 6.98
CA GLY A 43 0.51 -12.52 5.65
C GLY A 43 0.13 -13.79 4.90
N LYS A 44 -0.54 -13.58 3.77
CA LYS A 44 -0.85 -14.65 2.82
C LYS A 44 0.34 -14.87 1.89
N ALA A 45 0.37 -16.00 1.19
CA ALA A 45 1.28 -16.17 0.08
C ALA A 45 1.02 -15.10 -0.98
N ASP A 46 2.08 -14.60 -1.60
CA ASP A 46 1.95 -13.58 -2.64
C ASP A 46 1.24 -14.16 -3.88
N PRO A 47 0.35 -13.41 -4.52
CA PRO A 47 -0.25 -13.83 -5.78
C PRO A 47 0.83 -13.92 -6.85
N LEU A 48 0.71 -14.91 -7.75
CA LEU A 48 1.59 -15.01 -8.91
C LEU A 48 1.20 -13.92 -9.91
N ASN A 49 1.93 -12.81 -9.93
CA ASN A 49 1.72 -11.73 -10.88
C ASN A 49 2.65 -11.88 -12.08
N SER A 50 2.13 -11.64 -13.28
CA SER A 50 2.92 -11.71 -14.51
C SER A 50 3.97 -10.61 -14.55
N ALA A 51 5.23 -10.98 -14.76
CA ALA A 51 6.33 -10.08 -15.05
C ALA A 51 6.60 -9.95 -16.56
N PHE A 52 5.60 -10.28 -17.39
CA PHE A 52 5.76 -10.24 -18.85
C PHE A 52 6.06 -8.80 -19.31
N LYS A 53 7.12 -8.66 -20.10
CA LYS A 53 7.52 -7.41 -20.75
C LYS A 53 8.06 -7.71 -22.14
N LEU A 54 7.75 -6.84 -23.09
CA LEU A 54 8.33 -6.92 -24.43
C LEU A 54 9.80 -6.51 -24.37
N THR A 55 10.65 -7.30 -25.03
CA THR A 55 12.07 -7.01 -25.20
C THR A 55 12.41 -7.00 -26.69
N TYR A 56 13.42 -6.22 -27.10
CA TYR A 56 13.81 -6.12 -28.50
C TYR A 56 14.10 -7.48 -29.14
N ASN A 57 14.83 -8.35 -28.43
CA ASN A 57 15.14 -9.69 -28.92
C ASN A 57 13.87 -10.54 -29.11
N MET A 58 12.87 -10.42 -28.23
CA MET A 58 11.60 -11.11 -28.37
C MET A 58 10.85 -10.63 -29.62
N VAL A 59 10.74 -9.32 -29.83
CA VAL A 59 10.06 -8.74 -31.00
C VAL A 59 10.75 -9.16 -32.30
N LEU A 60 12.08 -9.06 -32.37
CA LEU A 60 12.84 -9.46 -33.56
C LEU A 60 12.68 -10.94 -33.89
N ASN A 61 12.67 -11.82 -32.87
CA ASN A 61 12.44 -13.25 -33.08
C ASN A 61 11.01 -13.55 -33.53
N LEU A 62 10.02 -12.84 -33.01
CA LEU A 62 8.62 -13.01 -33.41
C LEU A 62 8.41 -12.56 -34.87
N LEU A 63 8.97 -11.42 -35.27
CA LEU A 63 8.90 -10.93 -36.65
C LEU A 63 9.62 -11.83 -37.67
N ARG A 64 10.61 -12.61 -37.22
CA ARG A 64 11.36 -13.53 -38.09
C ARG A 64 10.58 -14.81 -38.41
N VAL A 65 9.67 -15.23 -37.54
CA VAL A 65 8.93 -16.49 -37.73
C VAL A 65 7.65 -16.20 -38.50
N GLU A 66 7.58 -16.66 -39.74
CA GLU A 66 6.37 -16.53 -40.55
C GLU A 66 5.18 -17.24 -39.86
N GLY A 67 4.10 -16.50 -39.66
CA GLY A 67 2.85 -17.00 -39.05
C GLY A 67 2.65 -16.67 -37.57
N ILE A 68 3.59 -16.00 -36.89
CA ILE A 68 3.41 -15.56 -35.50
C ILE A 68 3.40 -14.03 -35.41
N ASN A 69 2.23 -13.46 -35.15
CA ASN A 69 2.10 -12.03 -34.90
C ASN A 69 2.44 -11.72 -33.42
N PRO A 70 3.28 -10.71 -33.14
CA PRO A 70 3.60 -10.33 -31.77
C PRO A 70 2.36 -9.87 -30.99
N GLU A 71 1.36 -9.28 -31.67
CA GLU A 71 0.06 -8.92 -31.11
C GLU A 71 -0.67 -10.15 -30.55
N PHE A 72 -0.62 -11.28 -31.27
CA PHE A 72 -1.24 -12.53 -30.84
C PHE A 72 -0.60 -13.09 -29.56
N MET A 73 0.72 -12.93 -29.40
CA MET A 73 1.40 -13.31 -28.15
C MET A 73 0.97 -12.42 -26.99
N LEU A 74 0.79 -11.12 -27.23
CA LEU A 74 0.38 -10.16 -26.22
C LEU A 74 -1.02 -10.45 -25.70
N GLU A 75 -1.99 -10.70 -26.60
CA GLU A 75 -3.36 -11.02 -26.24
C GLU A 75 -3.47 -12.28 -25.36
N ARG A 76 -2.64 -13.28 -25.63
CA ARG A 76 -2.60 -14.54 -24.86
C ARG A 76 -1.63 -14.53 -23.69
N SER A 77 -0.98 -13.41 -23.41
CA SER A 77 -0.03 -13.32 -22.31
C SER A 77 -0.75 -13.44 -20.95
N PHE A 78 -0.08 -14.05 -19.97
CA PHE A 78 -0.63 -14.14 -18.61
C PHE A 78 -0.89 -12.76 -17.99
N TYR A 79 -0.09 -11.76 -18.37
CA TYR A 79 -0.30 -10.37 -17.97
C TYR A 79 -1.65 -9.84 -18.45
N GLN A 80 -1.96 -10.04 -19.73
CA GLN A 80 -3.21 -9.60 -20.31
C GLN A 80 -4.41 -10.35 -19.71
N PHE A 81 -4.26 -11.66 -19.46
CA PHE A 81 -5.27 -12.46 -18.76
C PHE A 81 -5.59 -11.91 -17.36
N GLN A 82 -4.57 -11.59 -16.56
CA GLN A 82 -4.75 -11.04 -15.22
C GLN A 82 -5.44 -9.68 -15.24
N HIS A 83 -5.05 -8.80 -16.18
CA HIS A 83 -5.71 -7.51 -16.37
C HIS A 83 -7.18 -7.68 -16.71
N PHE A 84 -7.50 -8.46 -17.75
CA PHE A 84 -8.90 -8.70 -18.13
C PHE A 84 -9.73 -9.34 -17.03
N SER A 85 -9.16 -10.27 -16.27
CA SER A 85 -9.86 -10.90 -15.14
C SER A 85 -10.13 -9.92 -13.99
N SER A 86 -9.35 -8.85 -13.85
CA SER A 86 -9.53 -7.85 -12.80
C SER A 86 -10.59 -6.79 -13.14
N ILE A 87 -10.85 -6.57 -14.42
CA ILE A 87 -11.76 -5.52 -14.91
C ILE A 87 -13.19 -5.66 -14.35
N PRO A 88 -13.85 -6.85 -14.37
CA PRO A 88 -15.21 -6.97 -13.83
C PRO A 88 -15.30 -6.58 -12.36
N ALA A 89 -14.35 -7.03 -11.53
CA ALA A 89 -14.32 -6.70 -10.12
C ALA A 89 -14.07 -5.20 -9.86
N LEU A 90 -13.34 -4.52 -10.74
CA LEU A 90 -13.17 -3.07 -10.68
C LEU A 90 -14.45 -2.34 -11.06
N TYR A 91 -15.17 -2.80 -12.09
CA TYR A 91 -16.47 -2.24 -12.46
C TYR A 91 -17.50 -2.40 -11.35
N GLU A 92 -17.58 -3.57 -10.71
CA GLU A 92 -18.46 -3.79 -9.56
C GLU A 92 -18.14 -2.81 -8.42
N LYS A 93 -16.86 -2.65 -8.08
CA LYS A 93 -16.44 -1.68 -7.05
C LYS A 93 -16.83 -0.25 -7.41
N LEU A 94 -16.57 0.16 -8.64
CA LEU A 94 -16.94 1.48 -9.14
C LEU A 94 -18.45 1.70 -9.00
N GLN A 95 -19.26 0.73 -9.43
CA GLN A 95 -20.71 0.81 -9.31
C GLN A 95 -21.16 0.89 -7.85
N THR A 96 -20.56 0.11 -6.94
CA THR A 96 -20.89 0.22 -5.50
C THR A 96 -20.53 1.57 -4.91
N CYS A 97 -19.39 2.15 -5.31
CA CYS A 97 -18.98 3.48 -4.85
C CYS A 97 -19.87 4.58 -5.43
N GLU A 98 -20.28 4.49 -6.69
CA GLU A 98 -21.24 5.40 -7.32
C GLU A 98 -22.60 5.34 -6.62
N GLN A 99 -23.11 4.13 -6.34
CA GLN A 99 -24.35 3.97 -5.57
C GLN A 99 -24.26 4.60 -4.18
N GLN A 100 -23.15 4.40 -3.48
CA GLN A 100 -22.91 5.04 -2.18
C GLN A 100 -22.84 6.56 -2.29
N TYR A 101 -22.23 7.08 -3.34
CA TYR A 101 -22.17 8.51 -3.62
C TYR A 101 -23.57 9.10 -3.87
N ASP A 102 -24.36 8.46 -4.73
CA ASP A 102 -25.72 8.92 -5.08
C ASP A 102 -26.70 8.88 -3.90
N LEU A 103 -26.49 7.96 -2.95
CA LEU A 103 -27.25 7.89 -1.70
C LEU A 103 -26.95 9.08 -0.77
N ILE A 104 -25.74 9.64 -0.83
CA ILE A 104 -25.34 10.77 0.01
C ILE A 104 -25.87 12.05 -0.62
N LYS A 105 -27.10 12.42 -0.25
CA LYS A 105 -27.68 13.73 -0.58
C LYS A 105 -27.46 14.70 0.57
N ILE A 106 -26.65 15.72 0.32
CA ILE A 106 -26.33 16.77 1.29
C ILE A 106 -27.14 18.02 0.93
N GLU A 107 -27.88 18.56 1.89
CA GLU A 107 -28.58 19.83 1.74
C GLU A 107 -27.57 20.99 1.61
N ASN A 108 -27.77 21.91 0.66
CA ASN A 108 -26.88 23.05 0.40
C ASN A 108 -25.39 22.68 0.26
N GLU A 109 -25.10 21.69 -0.60
CA GLU A 109 -23.75 21.18 -0.84
C GLU A 109 -22.70 22.28 -1.13
N GLU A 110 -23.06 23.32 -1.89
CA GLU A 110 -22.12 24.40 -2.21
C GLU A 110 -21.64 25.18 -0.99
N GLU A 111 -22.54 25.51 -0.06
CA GLU A 111 -22.20 26.26 1.16
C GLU A 111 -21.39 25.39 2.13
N ILE A 112 -21.81 24.14 2.30
CA ILE A 112 -21.11 23.17 3.16
C ILE A 112 -19.72 22.87 2.59
N ALA A 113 -19.58 22.74 1.28
CA ALA A 113 -18.28 22.54 0.63
C ALA A 113 -17.35 23.75 0.85
N ARG A 114 -17.88 24.98 0.79
CA ARG A 114 -17.11 26.20 1.11
C ARG A 114 -16.67 26.20 2.58
N TYR A 115 -17.59 25.91 3.50
CA TYR A 115 -17.29 25.83 4.93
C TYR A 115 -16.24 24.75 5.23
N TYR A 116 -16.39 23.55 4.67
CA TYR A 116 -15.44 22.44 4.85
C TYR A 116 -14.05 22.78 4.30
N LYS A 117 -13.98 23.39 3.11
CA LYS A 117 -12.71 23.88 2.55
C LYS A 117 -12.05 24.91 3.46
N LEU A 118 -12.82 25.83 4.05
CA LEU A 118 -12.31 26.81 4.99
C LEU A 118 -11.80 26.15 6.27
N LYS A 119 -12.56 25.22 6.85
CA LYS A 119 -12.18 24.46 8.03
C LYS A 119 -10.87 23.69 7.80
N LYS A 120 -10.75 22.98 6.66
CA LYS A 120 -9.53 22.25 6.31
C LYS A 120 -8.32 23.18 6.11
N LYS A 121 -8.53 24.38 5.57
CA LYS A 121 -7.48 25.42 5.49
C LYS A 121 -7.07 25.91 6.88
N LEU A 122 -8.02 26.10 7.80
CA LEU A 122 -7.74 26.50 9.18
C LEU A 122 -6.93 25.44 9.91
N GLU A 123 -7.30 24.16 9.78
CA GLU A 123 -6.54 23.02 10.35
C GLU A 123 -5.10 23.02 9.82
N LEU A 124 -4.91 23.16 8.50
CA LEU A 124 -3.58 23.21 7.89
C LEU A 124 -2.73 24.38 8.43
N VAL A 125 -3.34 25.57 8.58
CA VAL A 125 -2.64 26.74 9.14
C VAL A 125 -2.34 26.54 10.63
N GLN A 126 -3.24 25.91 11.39
CA GLN A 126 -2.99 25.56 12.79
C GLN A 126 -1.82 24.59 12.92
N ASP A 127 -1.73 23.58 12.06
CA ASP A 127 -0.60 22.65 12.03
C ASP A 127 0.72 23.37 11.71
N GLN A 128 0.70 24.32 10.76
CA GLN A 128 1.87 25.15 10.46
C GLN A 128 2.30 26.01 11.66
N ILE A 129 1.34 26.61 12.37
CA ILE A 129 1.61 27.37 13.59
C ILE A 129 2.20 26.45 14.67
N ALA A 130 1.66 25.25 14.85
CA ALA A 130 2.17 24.28 15.80
C ALA A 130 3.61 23.87 15.49
N ILE A 131 3.93 23.61 14.21
CA ILE A 131 5.30 23.31 13.76
C ILE A 131 6.23 24.49 14.06
N MET A 132 5.80 25.72 13.76
CA MET A 132 6.59 26.93 14.00
C MET A 132 6.85 27.14 15.50
N ILE A 133 5.84 27.00 16.36
CA ILE A 133 5.98 27.13 17.82
C ILE A 133 6.93 26.07 18.37
N ASN A 134 6.89 24.86 17.82
CA ASN A 134 7.76 23.75 18.22
C ASN A 134 9.20 23.88 17.71
N GLU A 135 9.53 24.87 16.87
CA GLU A 135 10.92 25.12 16.50
C GLU A 135 11.75 25.47 17.74
N PRO A 136 12.96 24.90 17.89
CA PRO A 136 13.79 25.11 19.09
C PRO A 136 14.04 26.59 19.41
N LYS A 137 14.13 27.44 18.39
CA LYS A 137 14.35 28.88 18.53
C LYS A 137 13.28 29.57 19.38
N TYR A 138 12.02 29.14 19.24
CA TYR A 138 10.88 29.75 19.94
C TYR A 138 10.48 28.97 21.20
N LEU A 139 10.65 27.64 21.21
CA LEU A 139 10.22 26.79 22.31
C LEU A 139 11.19 26.80 23.51
N LEU A 140 12.51 26.76 23.26
CA LEU A 140 13.52 26.56 24.30
C LEU A 140 13.46 27.57 25.48
N PRO A 141 13.21 28.88 25.27
CA PRO A 141 13.12 29.84 26.37
C PRO A 141 11.97 29.57 27.35
N PHE A 142 10.91 28.87 26.90
CA PHE A 142 9.70 28.63 27.68
C PHE A 142 9.66 27.25 28.36
N LEU A 143 10.61 26.36 28.07
CA LEU A 143 10.74 25.04 28.68
C LEU A 143 11.48 25.08 30.03
N GLN A 144 10.93 25.83 30.99
CA GLN A 144 11.43 25.88 32.35
C GLN A 144 10.87 24.72 33.20
N PRO A 145 11.62 24.21 34.20
CA PRO A 145 11.10 23.20 35.12
C PRO A 145 9.79 23.64 35.78
N GLY A 146 8.78 22.77 35.77
CA GLY A 146 7.44 23.06 36.32
C GLY A 146 6.44 23.66 35.33
N ARG A 147 6.85 23.95 34.09
CA ARG A 147 5.94 24.38 33.01
C ARG A 147 5.03 23.21 32.58
N LEU A 148 3.73 23.44 32.51
CA LEU A 148 2.78 22.48 31.95
C LEU A 148 2.89 22.48 30.42
N VAL A 149 2.94 21.28 29.84
CA VAL A 149 3.00 21.06 28.39
C VAL A 149 1.92 20.05 28.01
N THR A 150 1.20 20.33 26.93
CA THR A 150 0.24 19.39 26.34
C THR A 150 0.99 18.49 25.35
N VAL A 151 1.07 17.20 25.66
CA VAL A 151 1.65 16.20 24.74
C VAL A 151 0.51 15.46 24.05
N SER A 152 0.31 15.75 22.77
CA SER A 152 -0.58 14.98 21.91
C SER A 152 0.23 13.88 21.22
N TYR A 153 -0.09 12.62 21.49
CA TYR A 153 0.39 11.51 20.67
C TYR A 153 -0.35 11.55 19.33
N ILE A 154 0.42 11.49 18.24
CA ILE A 154 -0.08 11.25 16.87
C ILE A 154 -0.16 9.74 16.66
#